data_AF-A0A228R6N9-F1
#
_entry.id   AF-A0A228R6N9-F1
#
_cell.length_a   1.000
_cell.length_b   1.000
_cell.length_c   1.000
_cell.angle_alpha   90.00
_cell.angle_beta   90.00
_cell.angle_gamma   90.00
#
_symmetry.space_group_name_H-M   'P 1'
#
loop_
_entity.id
_entity.type
_entity.pdbx_description
1 polymer ?
#
loop_
_entity_poly.entity_id
_entity_poly.type
_entity_poly.pdbx_seq_one_letter_code
_entity_poly.pdbx_strand_id
1 'polypeptide(L)' 'MLNVAFGEDQCRVRVDNAAQNFAILRRITMNLLRRDTSIKASIKIRRLKAATSDPYRTELLGW' A
#
# COMPACT_ATOMS: atom_id res chain seq x y z
N MET A 1 25.43 19.29 -22.97
CA MET A 1 25.26 18.41 -21.80
C MET A 1 24.27 19.07 -20.84
N LEU A 2 22.96 18.97 -21.12
CA LEU A 2 21.90 19.66 -20.37
C LEU A 2 20.56 18.88 -20.42
N ASN A 3 20.62 17.55 -20.44
CA ASN A 3 19.41 16.72 -20.43
C ASN A 3 19.47 15.60 -19.36
N VAL A 4 20.66 15.33 -18.80
CA VAL A 4 20.81 14.31 -17.75
C VAL A 4 20.35 14.82 -16.38
N ALA A 5 20.55 16.11 -16.08
CA ALA A 5 20.15 16.72 -14.80
C ALA A 5 18.63 16.85 -14.64
N PHE A 6 17.90 17.09 -15.74
CA PHE A 6 16.44 17.25 -15.69
C PHE A 6 15.70 15.91 -15.50
N GLY A 7 16.25 14.82 -16.05
CA GLY A 7 15.72 13.47 -15.86
C GLY A 7 16.05 12.88 -14.47
N GLU A 8 17.22 13.17 -13.92
CA GLU A 8 17.62 12.71 -12.58
C GLU A 8 16.80 13.38 -11.47
N ASP A 9 16.53 14.69 -11.59
CA ASP A 9 15.67 15.42 -10.64
C ASP A 9 14.22 14.88 -10.68
N GLN A 10 13.66 14.68 -11.88
CA GLN A 10 12.33 14.07 -12.03
C GLN A 10 12.26 12.65 -11.48
N CYS A 11 13.29 11.83 -11.71
CA CYS A 11 13.37 10.48 -11.14
C CYS A 11 13.47 10.52 -9.62
N ARG A 12 14.24 11.45 -9.05
CA ARG A 12 14.41 11.59 -7.60
C ARG A 12 13.14 12.07 -6.92
N VAL A 13 12.45 13.05 -7.52
CA VAL A 13 11.12 13.50 -7.07
C VAL A 13 10.08 12.38 -7.19
N ARG A 14 10.12 11.55 -8.24
CA ARG A 14 9.26 10.38 -8.37
C ARG A 14 9.54 9.32 -7.32
N VAL A 15 10.81 9.07 -6.98
CA VAL A 15 11.20 8.12 -5.93
C VAL A 15 10.80 8.62 -4.55
N ASP A 16 10.96 9.91 -4.27
CA ASP A 16 10.55 10.53 -3.01
C ASP A 16 9.02 10.50 -2.83
N ASN A 17 8.29 10.88 -3.90
CA ASN A 17 6.84 10.74 -3.96
C ASN A 17 6.40 9.28 -3.85
N ALA A 18 7.12 8.33 -4.47
CA ALA A 18 6.80 6.90 -4.36
C ALA A 18 6.95 6.40 -2.92
N ALA A 19 7.98 6.84 -2.21
CA ALA A 19 8.17 6.50 -0.80
C ALA A 19 7.06 7.07 0.09
N GLN A 20 6.69 8.35 -0.10
CA GLN A 20 5.56 8.97 0.60
C GLN A 20 4.22 8.30 0.27
N ASN A 21 3.95 8.09 -1.02
CA ASN A 21 2.74 7.42 -1.48
C ASN A 21 2.63 6.01 -0.91
N PHE A 22 3.74 5.27 -0.85
CA PHE A 22 3.77 3.94 -0.25
C PHE A 22 3.57 3.98 1.27
N ALA A 23 4.12 4.98 1.96
CA ALA A 23 3.87 5.18 3.40
C ALA A 23 2.39 5.47 3.69
N ILE A 24 1.76 6.30 2.86
CA ILE A 24 0.32 6.60 2.92
C ILE A 24 -0.49 5.33 2.65
N LEU A 25 -0.18 4.60 1.57
CA LEU A 25 -0.83 3.33 1.23
C LEU A 25 -0.73 2.34 2.38
N ARG A 26 0.47 2.15 2.95
CA ARG A 26 0.71 1.27 4.10
C ARG A 26 -0.16 1.66 5.29
N ARG A 27 -0.30 2.97 5.55
CA ARG A 27 -1.15 3.50 6.61
C ARG A 27 -2.62 3.24 6.32
N ILE A 28 -3.09 3.45 5.08
CA ILE A 28 -4.48 3.13 4.67
C ILE A 28 -4.76 1.63 4.85
N THR A 29 -3.89 0.76 4.33
CA THR A 29 -4.03 -0.70 4.50
C THR A 29 -4.05 -1.10 5.97
N MET A 30 -3.20 -0.50 6.82
CA MET A 30 -3.22 -0.78 8.26
C MET A 30 -4.52 -0.32 8.94
N ASN A 31 -5.08 0.82 8.56
CA ASN A 31 -6.35 1.28 9.09
C ASN A 31 -7.50 0.38 8.63
N LEU A 32 -7.52 -0.01 7.35
CA LEU A 32 -8.51 -0.92 6.78
C LEU A 32 -8.49 -2.27 7.52
N LEU A 33 -7.30 -2.86 7.67
CA LEU A 33 -7.14 -4.12 8.39
C LEU A 33 -7.46 -4.02 9.88
N ARG A 34 -7.29 -2.86 10.53
CA ARG A 34 -7.70 -2.66 11.93
C ARG A 34 -9.20 -2.53 12.08
N ARG A 35 -9.87 -1.94 11.09
CA ARG A 35 -11.33 -1.75 11.06
C ARG A 35 -12.07 -3.03 10.67
N ASP A 36 -11.43 -3.92 9.93
CA ASP A 36 -11.97 -5.24 9.62
C ASP A 36 -12.21 -6.05 10.91
N THR A 37 -13.49 -6.24 11.25
CA THR A 37 -13.94 -7.10 12.36
C THR A 37 -14.42 -8.46 11.88
N SER A 38 -14.40 -8.71 10.55
CA SER A 38 -14.86 -9.98 9.95
C SER A 38 -14.06 -11.17 10.47
N ILE A 39 -12.76 -10.99 10.67
CA ILE A 39 -11.87 -12.06 11.17
C ILE A 39 -11.20 -11.66 12.48
N LYS A 40 -11.46 -12.43 13.55
CA LYS A 40 -10.67 -12.43 14.79
C LYS A 40 -9.29 -13.05 14.54
N ALA A 41 -8.42 -12.32 13.83
CA ALA A 41 -7.04 -12.71 13.59
C ALA A 41 -6.08 -11.54 13.78
N SER A 42 -4.83 -11.86 14.11
CA SER A 42 -3.76 -10.87 14.20
C SER A 42 -3.58 -10.13 12.86
N ILE A 43 -3.16 -8.86 12.92
CA ILE A 43 -2.94 -8.01 11.72
C ILE A 43 -2.00 -8.71 10.71
N LYS A 44 -1.01 -9.48 11.20
CA LYS A 44 -0.10 -10.29 10.36
C LYS A 44 -0.85 -11.33 9.53
N ILE A 45 -1.79 -12.05 10.14
CA ILE A 45 -2.59 -13.09 9.48
C ILE A 45 -3.56 -12.45 8.48
N ARG A 46 -4.21 -11.34 8.86
CA ARG A 46 -5.09 -10.59 7.94
C ARG A 46 -4.32 -10.05 6.73
N ARG A 47 -3.09 -9.55 6.90
CA ARG A 47 -2.20 -9.17 5.79
C ARG A 47 -1.89 -10.34 4.86
N LEU A 48 -1.50 -11.48 5.44
CA LEU A 48 -1.19 -12.67 4.66
C LEU A 48 -2.41 -13.13 3.86
N LYS A 49 -3.59 -13.20 4.51
CA LYS A 49 -4.85 -13.59 3.87
C LYS A 49 -5.25 -12.61 2.77
N ALA A 50 -5.08 -11.30 2.96
CA ALA A 50 -5.33 -10.31 1.90
C ALA A 50 -4.37 -10.47 0.71
N ALA A 51 -3.13 -10.92 0.96
CA ALA A 51 -2.16 -11.21 -0.09
C ALA A 51 -2.45 -12.51 -0.84
N THR A 52 -3.01 -13.53 -0.18
CA THR A 52 -3.21 -14.87 -0.77
C THR A 52 -4.64 -15.22 -1.16
N SER A 53 -5.65 -14.49 -0.69
CA SER A 53 -7.06 -14.71 -1.01
C SER A 53 -7.70 -13.48 -1.64
N ASP A 54 -7.96 -13.56 -2.93
CA ASP A 54 -8.82 -12.63 -3.67
C ASP A 54 -10.23 -12.46 -3.07
N PRO A 55 -10.98 -13.51 -2.65
CA PRO A 55 -12.31 -13.30 -2.06
C PRO A 55 -12.27 -12.51 -0.76
N TYR A 56 -11.21 -12.68 0.04
CA TYR A 56 -11.02 -11.89 1.25
C TYR A 56 -10.65 -10.43 0.93
N ARG A 57 -9.94 -10.19 -0.18
CA ARG A 57 -9.65 -8.84 -0.68
C ARG A 57 -10.93 -8.11 -1.11
N THR A 58 -11.82 -8.81 -1.81
CA THR A 58 -13.12 -8.31 -2.24
C THR A 58 -14.01 -7.94 -1.05
N GLU A 59 -14.15 -8.84 -0.07
CA GLU A 59 -14.89 -8.56 1.18
C GLU A 59 -14.29 -7.36 1.95
N LEU A 60 -12.96 -7.29 2.04
CA LEU A 60 -12.25 -6.21 2.73
C LEU A 60 -12.45 -4.84 2.04
N LEU A 61 -12.56 -4.84 0.71
CA LEU A 61 -12.78 -3.62 -0.08
C LEU A 61 -14.27 -3.27 -0.21
N GLY A 62 -15.18 -4.17 0.18
CA GLY A 62 -16.63 -3.97 0.09
C GLY A 62 -17.17 -3.96 -1.35
N TRP A 63 -16.51 -4.72 -2.25
CA TRP A 63 -16.92 -4.93 -3.64
C TRP A 63 -17.65 -6.26 -3.81
#